data_AF-A0A2S4ZE71-F1
#
_entry.id   AF-A0A2S4ZE71-F1
#
_cell.length_a   1.000
_cell.length_b   1.000
_cell.length_c   1.000
_cell.angle_alpha   90.00
_cell.angle_beta   90.00
_cell.angle_gamma   90.00
#
_symmetry.space_group_name_H-M   'P 1'
#
loop_
_entity.id
_entity.type
_entity.pdbx_description
1 polymer ?
#
loop_
_entity_poly.entity_id
_entity_poly.type
_entity_poly.pdbx_seq_one_letter_code
_entity_poly.pdbx_strand_id
1 'polypeptide(L)'
;MTTAAPERLTRIREIIAENIDVDLERLSDTALFIDELGADSLKLIDVLSALEMEYSIVIDMNELPKMVNVEATYQVAATAAGW
;
A
#
# COMPACT_ATOMS: atom_id res chain seq x y z
N MET A 1 -15.91 -13.98 13.65
CA MET A 1 -15.66 -12.54 13.91
C MET A 1 -14.51 -12.13 13.00
N THR A 2 -14.79 -11.74 11.76
CA THR A 2 -13.73 -11.37 10.81
C THR A 2 -13.84 -9.88 10.53
N THR A 3 -13.39 -9.07 11.48
CA THR A 3 -13.32 -7.60 11.37
C THR A 3 -11.89 -7.15 11.04
N ALA A 4 -11.05 -8.04 10.50
CA ALA A 4 -9.63 -7.73 10.29
C ALA A 4 -9.33 -6.95 8.99
N ALA A 5 -10.24 -6.97 8.01
CA ALA A 5 -10.08 -6.24 6.73
C ALA A 5 -9.97 -4.71 6.91
N PRO A 6 -10.86 -4.02 7.64
CA PRO A 6 -10.76 -2.57 7.82
C PRO A 6 -9.50 -2.17 8.62
N GLU A 7 -9.08 -2.96 9.60
CA GLU A 7 -7.87 -2.67 10.39
C GLU A 7 -6.60 -2.73 9.54
N ARG A 8 -6.50 -3.73 8.65
CA ARG A 8 -5.37 -3.85 7.72
C ARG A 8 -5.34 -2.72 6.71
N LEU A 9 -6.49 -2.32 6.17
CA LEU A 9 -6.55 -1.21 5.23
C LEU A 9 -6.05 0.09 5.88
N THR A 10 -6.47 0.37 7.11
CA THR A 10 -5.97 1.52 7.88
C THR A 10 -4.45 1.45 8.06
N ARG A 11 -3.92 0.27 8.44
CA ARG A 11 -2.48 0.09 8.63
C ARG A 11 -1.68 0.27 7.33
N ILE A 12 -2.17 -0.29 6.24
CA ILE A 12 -1.57 -0.13 4.90
C ILE A 12 -1.56 1.35 4.50
N ARG A 13 -2.66 2.08 4.75
CA ARG A 13 -2.72 3.53 4.51
C ARG A 13 -1.68 4.30 5.31
N GLU A 14 -1.49 3.98 6.59
CA GLU A 14 -0.46 4.59 7.42
C GLU A 14 0.94 4.39 6.82
N ILE A 15 1.28 3.14 6.49
CA ILE A 15 2.57 2.80 5.89
C ILE A 15 2.79 3.57 4.59
N ILE A 16 1.77 3.63 3.72
CA ILE A 16 1.85 4.37 2.45
C ILE A 16 2.05 5.87 2.69
N ALA A 17 1.26 6.46 3.60
CA ALA A 17 1.34 7.87 3.94
C ALA A 17 2.72 8.27 4.48
N GLU A 18 3.28 7.46 5.37
CA GLU A 18 4.61 7.67 5.95
C GLU A 18 5.73 7.55 4.90
N ASN A 19 5.68 6.56 4.01
CA ASN A 19 6.72 6.36 2.99
C ASN A 19 6.62 7.36 1.83
N ILE A 20 5.41 7.78 1.46
CA ILE A 20 5.19 8.75 0.38
C ILE A 20 5.32 10.20 0.87
N ASP A 21 5.36 10.43 2.20
CA ASP A 21 5.41 11.74 2.84
C ASP A 21 4.15 12.57 2.51
N VAL A 22 2.99 11.96 2.72
CA VAL A 22 1.67 12.56 2.44
C VAL A 22 0.71 12.35 3.60
N ASP A 23 -0.18 13.30 3.84
CA ASP A 23 -1.21 13.16 4.87
C ASP A 23 -2.23 12.06 4.53
N LEU A 24 -2.64 11.30 5.54
CA LEU A 24 -3.71 10.30 5.44
C LEU A 24 -5.04 10.88 4.93
N GLU A 25 -5.29 12.16 5.19
CA GLU A 25 -6.46 12.89 4.71
C GLU A 25 -6.38 13.21 3.21
N ARG A 26 -5.18 13.36 2.67
CA ARG A 26 -4.93 13.55 1.23
C ARG A 26 -4.86 12.21 0.48
N LEU A 27 -4.55 11.13 1.21
CA LEU A 27 -4.51 9.77 0.71
C LEU A 27 -5.94 9.20 0.59
N SER A 28 -6.59 9.43 -0.56
CA SER A 28 -7.85 8.76 -0.89
C SER A 28 -7.61 7.34 -1.37
N ASP A 29 -8.60 6.44 -1.19
CA ASP A 29 -8.45 5.03 -1.54
C ASP A 29 -8.18 4.82 -3.05
N THR A 30 -8.68 5.74 -3.88
CA THR A 30 -8.49 5.79 -5.33
C THR A 30 -7.42 6.78 -5.80
N ALA A 31 -6.76 7.50 -4.88
CA ALA A 31 -5.79 8.53 -5.25
C ALA A 31 -4.56 7.90 -5.92
N LEU A 32 -4.15 8.47 -7.06
CA LEU A 32 -2.99 7.97 -7.79
C LEU A 32 -1.71 8.47 -7.14
N PHE A 33 -0.87 7.56 -6.68
CA PHE A 33 0.36 7.90 -5.98
C PHE A 33 1.29 8.73 -6.86
N ILE A 34 1.50 8.33 -8.10
CA ILE A 34 2.42 9.02 -9.01
C ILE A 34 1.74 10.27 -9.61
N ASP A 35 0.57 10.10 -10.23
CA ASP A 35 -0.09 11.17 -10.98
C ASP A 35 -0.70 12.28 -10.10
N GLU A 36 -1.24 11.95 -8.93
CA GLU A 36 -1.91 12.93 -8.05
C GLU A 36 -1.06 13.34 -6.85
N LEU A 37 -0.35 12.39 -6.24
CA LEU A 37 0.47 12.66 -5.06
C LEU A 37 1.94 12.95 -5.38
N GLY A 38 2.36 12.76 -6.65
CA GLY A 38 3.74 13.01 -7.07
C GLY A 38 4.75 12.05 -6.42
N ALA A 39 4.31 10.84 -6.06
CA ALA A 39 5.17 9.81 -5.50
C ALA A 39 6.13 9.28 -6.56
N ASP A 40 7.38 9.05 -6.16
CA ASP A 40 8.38 8.39 -6.99
C ASP A 40 8.22 6.87 -6.94
N SER A 41 8.62 6.19 -8.02
CA SER A 41 8.64 4.72 -8.07
C SER A 41 9.52 4.10 -6.97
N LEU A 42 10.55 4.82 -6.51
CA LEU A 42 11.38 4.40 -5.37
C LEU A 42 10.58 4.32 -4.07
N LYS A 43 9.72 5.32 -3.81
CA LYS A 43 8.84 5.33 -2.63
C LYS A 43 7.88 4.14 -2.64
N LEU A 44 7.44 3.69 -3.82
CA LEU A 44 6.61 2.48 -3.94
C LEU A 44 7.38 1.20 -3.60
N ILE A 45 8.68 1.14 -3.89
CA ILE A 45 9.55 0.02 -3.49
C ILE A 45 9.70 -0.01 -1.96
N ASP A 46 9.83 1.16 -1.34
CA ASP A 46 9.91 1.28 0.12
C ASP A 46 8.60 0.83 0.79
N VAL A 47 7.44 1.27 0.26
CA VAL A 47 6.11 0.80 0.70
C VAL A 47 6.01 -0.73 0.58
N LEU A 48 6.39 -1.30 -0.57
CA LEU A 48 6.35 -2.74 -0.79
C LEU A 48 7.20 -3.46 0.27
N SER A 49 8.44 -3.00 0.48
CA SER A 49 9.35 -3.59 1.48
C SER A 49 8.80 -3.47 2.91
N ALA A 50 8.16 -2.35 3.24
CA ALA A 50 7.53 -2.14 4.54
C ALA A 50 6.34 -3.09 4.76
N LEU A 51 5.53 -3.33 3.72
CA LEU A 51 4.41 -4.28 3.75
C LEU A 51 4.90 -5.73 3.91
N GLU A 52 5.94 -6.11 3.15
CA GLU A 52 6.58 -7.43 3.27
C GLU A 52 7.08 -7.68 4.69
N MET A 53 7.73 -6.67 5.29
CA MET A 53 8.26 -6.77 6.65
C MET A 53 7.16 -6.78 7.72
N GLU A 54 6.16 -5.90 7.62
CA GLU A 54 5.06 -5.77 8.59
C GLU A 54 4.19 -7.05 8.62
N TYR A 55 3.86 -7.59 7.45
CA TYR A 55 2.99 -8.77 7.34
C TYR A 55 3.74 -10.08 7.18
N SER A 56 5.08 -10.05 7.11
CA SER A 56 5.92 -11.22 6.85
C SER A 56 5.50 -11.96 5.56
N ILE A 57 5.27 -11.19 4.51
CA ILE A 57 4.84 -11.66 3.18
C ILE A 57 5.92 -11.37 2.13
N VAL A 58 5.77 -11.97 0.95
CA VAL A 58 6.62 -11.70 -0.21
C VAL A 58 5.73 -11.24 -1.36
N ILE A 59 5.95 -10.02 -1.83
CA ILE A 59 5.21 -9.40 -2.93
C ILE A 59 6.12 -9.39 -4.16
N ASP A 60 5.62 -9.91 -5.28
CA ASP A 60 6.38 -9.92 -6.53
C ASP A 60 6.52 -8.49 -7.09
N MET A 61 7.73 -8.11 -7.54
CA MET A 61 7.97 -6.81 -8.17
C MET A 61 7.09 -6.55 -9.41
N ASN A 62 6.57 -7.59 -10.05
CA ASN A 62 5.60 -7.47 -11.14
C ASN A 62 4.26 -6.86 -10.68
N GLU A 63 3.96 -6.90 -9.38
CA GLU A 63 2.77 -6.27 -8.80
C GLU A 63 2.98 -4.79 -8.46
N LEU A 64 4.23 -4.32 -8.34
CA LEU A 64 4.56 -2.91 -8.11
C LEU A 64 3.89 -1.94 -9.09
N PRO A 65 3.88 -2.16 -10.42
CA PRO A 65 3.16 -1.29 -11.34
C PRO A 65 1.64 -1.28 -11.14
N LYS A 66 1.08 -2.23 -10.39
CA LYS A 66 -0.34 -2.22 -9.99
C LYS A 66 -0.59 -1.43 -8.72
N MET A 67 0.43 -1.20 -7.88
CA MET A 67 0.35 -0.39 -6.65
C MET A 67 0.26 1.11 -6.98
N VAL A 68 -0.74 1.49 -7.75
CA VAL A 68 -0.96 2.87 -8.20
C VAL A 68 -1.79 3.69 -7.21
N ASN A 69 -2.55 3.01 -6.35
CA ASN A 69 -3.39 3.60 -5.32
C ASN A 69 -3.48 2.67 -4.10
N VAL A 70 -4.15 3.12 -3.04
CA VAL A 70 -4.27 2.38 -1.77
C VAL A 70 -5.04 1.09 -1.96
N GLU A 71 -6.15 1.13 -2.69
CA GLU A 71 -6.98 -0.06 -2.93
C GLU A 71 -6.18 -1.16 -3.63
N ALA A 72 -5.47 -0.81 -4.71
CA ALA A 72 -4.66 -1.76 -5.46
C ALA A 72 -3.49 -2.30 -4.63
N THR A 73 -2.84 -1.44 -3.83
CA THR A 73 -1.80 -1.86 -2.89
C THR A 73 -2.33 -2.86 -1.86
N TYR A 74 -3.51 -2.58 -1.31
CA TYR A 74 -4.19 -3.50 -0.40
C TYR A 74 -4.51 -4.84 -1.07
N GLN A 75 -5.00 -4.83 -2.32
CA GLN A 75 -5.29 -6.06 -3.07
C GLN A 75 -4.03 -6.90 -3.31
N VAL A 76 -2.92 -6.25 -3.66
CA VAL A 76 -1.62 -6.93 -3.85
C VAL A 76 -1.16 -7.55 -2.53
N ALA A 77 -1.18 -6.79 -1.43
CA ALA A 77 -0.81 -7.29 -0.11
C ALA A 77 -1.73 -8.42 0.37
N ALA A 78 -3.05 -8.30 0.16
CA ALA A 78 -4.04 -9.32 0.50
C ALA A 78 -3.80 -10.63 -0.27
N THR A 79 -3.52 -10.51 -1.56
CA THR A 79 -3.22 -11.66 -2.43
C THR A 79 -1.95 -12.38 -1.99
N ALA A 80 -0.88 -11.62 -1.70
CA ALA A 80 0.38 -12.19 -1.22
C ALA A 80 0.26 -12.82 0.18
N ALA A 81 -0.57 -12.23 1.04
CA ALA A 81 -0.81 -12.71 2.40
C ALA A 81 -1.86 -13.85 2.49
N GLY A 82 -2.66 -14.05 1.44
CA GLY A 82 -3.66 -15.11 1.35
C GLY A 82 -4.92 -14.88 2.20
N TRP A 83 -5.39 -13.63 2.31
CA TRP A 83 -6.63 -13.29 3.05
C TRP A 83 -7.61 -12.42 2.27
#